data_AF-A0A6A7LJS8-F1
#
_entry.id   AF-A0A6A7LJS8-F1
#
_cell.length_a   1.000
_cell.length_b   1.000
_cell.length_c   1.000
_cell.angle_alpha   90.00
_cell.angle_beta   90.00
_cell.angle_gamma   90.00
#
_symmetry.space_group_name_H-M   'P 1'
#
loop_
_entity.id
_entity.type
_entity.pdbx_description
1 polymer ?
#
loop_
_entity_poly.entity_id
_entity_poly.type
_entity_poly.pdbx_seq_one_letter_code
_entity_poly.pdbx_strand_id
1 'polypeptide(L)'
;MNILAIYGLIGGLVSTAVMTLTEIPSWRKWHLFGVFEWHENQIITRKLFSVSNEEKEIIHIKGMFFFHFLNGTLVGIAFPFIITFLFSSFTNDVISLLLLGMLYGFTVWIVTLIPIHKPITGLSPWNYPLGKWPVVASLEGHIVYGFILGFIIFTFLNVF
;
A
#
# COMPACT_ATOMS: atom_id res chain seq x y z
N MET A 1 2.42 -24.51 0.34
CA MET A 1 2.67 -23.08 0.61
C MET A 1 2.49 -22.84 2.11
N ASN A 2 3.34 -22.06 2.77
CA ASN A 2 3.23 -21.79 4.22
C ASN A 2 1.88 -21.10 4.51
N ILE A 3 1.16 -21.53 5.54
CA ILE A 3 -0.19 -21.02 5.86
C ILE A 3 -0.20 -19.51 6.15
N LEU A 4 0.83 -18.99 6.81
CA LEU A 4 0.98 -17.56 7.07
C LEU A 4 1.12 -16.77 5.77
N ALA A 5 1.80 -17.34 4.76
CA ALA A 5 1.91 -16.71 3.45
C ALA A 5 0.55 -16.66 2.73
N ILE A 6 -0.31 -17.67 2.90
CA ILE A 6 -1.68 -17.66 2.36
C ILE A 6 -2.50 -16.56 3.04
N TYR A 7 -2.46 -16.47 4.37
CA TYR A 7 -3.19 -15.44 5.12
C TYR A 7 -2.72 -14.04 4.74
N GLY A 8 -1.41 -13.82 4.65
CA GLY A 8 -0.83 -12.56 4.25
C GLY A 8 -1.10 -12.20 2.79
N LEU A 9 -1.17 -13.18 1.88
CA LEU A 9 -1.55 -12.97 0.49
C LEU A 9 -2.99 -12.47 0.38
N ILE A 10 -3.94 -13.18 1.03
CA ILE A 10 -5.36 -12.79 1.02
C ILE A 10 -5.55 -11.44 1.72
N GLY A 11 -4.94 -11.27 2.90
CA GLY A 11 -4.98 -10.04 3.66
C GLY A 11 -4.42 -8.85 2.88
N GLY A 12 -3.28 -9.02 2.21
CA GLY A 12 -2.66 -7.99 1.38
C GLY A 12 -3.53 -7.59 0.19
N LEU A 13 -4.11 -8.56 -0.54
CA LEU A 13 -5.02 -8.28 -1.66
C LEU A 13 -6.25 -7.49 -1.21
N VAL A 14 -6.93 -7.94 -0.15
CA VAL A 14 -8.14 -7.28 0.35
C VAL A 14 -7.81 -5.89 0.90
N SER A 15 -6.73 -5.75 1.68
CA SER A 15 -6.30 -4.46 2.23
C SER A 15 -5.95 -3.46 1.14
N THR A 16 -5.28 -3.92 0.07
CA THR A 16 -4.98 -3.07 -1.09
C THR A 16 -6.25 -2.65 -1.82
N ALA A 17 -7.22 -3.54 -1.98
CA ALA A 17 -8.50 -3.18 -2.59
C ALA A 17 -9.24 -2.12 -1.77
N VAL A 18 -9.28 -2.24 -0.44
CA VAL A 18 -9.91 -1.24 0.43
C VAL A 18 -9.16 0.08 0.38
N MET A 19 -7.82 0.07 0.44
CA MET A 19 -6.98 1.26 0.27
C MET A 19 -7.25 1.95 -1.07
N THR A 20 -7.29 1.20 -2.18
CA THR A 20 -7.65 1.71 -3.51
C THR A 20 -8.99 2.45 -3.49
N LEU A 21 -10.00 1.94 -2.78
CA LEU A 21 -11.30 2.63 -2.67
C LEU A 21 -11.18 3.97 -1.93
N THR A 22 -10.35 4.06 -0.89
CA THR A 22 -10.11 5.31 -0.15
C THR A 22 -9.31 6.34 -0.94
N GLU A 23 -8.58 5.91 -1.96
CA GLU A 23 -7.76 6.78 -2.82
C GLU A 23 -8.57 7.41 -3.98
N ILE A 24 -9.73 6.84 -4.33
CA ILE A 24 -10.60 7.34 -5.42
C ILE A 24 -10.97 8.82 -5.26
N PRO A 25 -11.35 9.34 -4.07
CA PRO A 25 -11.64 10.77 -3.90
C PRO A 25 -10.43 11.66 -4.22
N SER A 26 -9.23 11.27 -3.80
CA SER A 26 -7.99 11.99 -4.08
C SER A 26 -7.67 11.97 -5.57
N TRP A 27 -7.84 10.82 -6.24
CA TRP A 27 -7.69 10.72 -7.69
C TRP A 27 -8.71 11.57 -8.46
N ARG A 28 -9.97 11.62 -8.01
CA ARG A 28 -10.99 12.47 -8.62
C ARG A 28 -10.65 13.95 -8.50
N LYS A 29 -10.02 14.37 -7.41
CA LYS A 29 -9.69 15.78 -7.14
C LYS A 29 -8.39 16.24 -7.78
N TRP A 30 -7.38 15.37 -7.81
CA TRP A 30 -5.99 15.73 -8.12
C TRP A 30 -5.34 14.82 -9.18
N HIS A 31 -6.11 13.90 -9.75
CA HIS A 31 -5.65 12.90 -10.72
C HIS A 31 -4.46 12.09 -10.16
N LEU A 32 -3.53 11.65 -11.01
CA LEU A 32 -2.40 10.83 -10.57
C LEU A 32 -1.52 11.51 -9.52
N PHE A 33 -1.38 12.84 -9.57
CA PHE A 33 -0.63 13.59 -8.56
C PHE A 33 -1.30 13.56 -7.17
N GLY A 34 -2.58 13.18 -7.10
CA GLY A 34 -3.32 13.00 -5.86
C GLY A 34 -3.07 11.68 -5.13
N VAL A 35 -2.50 10.68 -5.82
CA VAL A 35 -2.33 9.32 -5.29
C VAL A 35 -0.92 8.84 -5.60
N PHE A 36 -0.04 8.89 -4.60
CA PHE A 36 1.38 8.69 -4.76
C PHE A 36 1.72 7.31 -5.29
N GLU A 37 1.05 6.30 -4.75
CA GLU A 37 1.20 4.89 -5.04
C GLU A 37 0.82 4.62 -6.50
N TRP A 38 -0.25 5.24 -6.99
CA TRP A 38 -0.68 5.10 -8.38
C TRP A 38 0.27 5.82 -9.33
N HIS A 39 0.75 7.00 -8.96
CA HIS A 39 1.73 7.74 -9.74
C HIS A 39 3.05 6.98 -9.88
N GLU A 40 3.56 6.43 -8.78
CA GLU A 40 4.77 5.59 -8.76
C GLU A 40 4.61 4.37 -9.66
N ASN A 41 3.51 3.62 -9.50
CA ASN A 41 3.25 2.41 -10.28
C ASN A 41 3.04 2.70 -11.76
N GLN A 42 2.45 3.86 -12.11
CA GLN A 42 2.34 4.32 -13.49
C GLN A 42 3.74 4.59 -14.10
N ILE A 43 4.65 5.23 -13.35
CA ILE A 43 6.02 5.49 -13.83
C ILE A 43 6.82 4.19 -13.96
N ILE A 44 6.71 3.28 -12.99
CA ILE A 44 7.34 1.95 -13.05
C ILE A 44 6.85 1.21 -14.29
N THR A 45 5.54 1.17 -14.52
CA THR A 45 4.92 0.54 -15.69
C THR A 45 5.53 1.09 -16.97
N ARG A 46 5.59 2.41 -17.12
CA ARG A 46 6.17 3.04 -18.33
C ARG A 46 7.63 2.66 -18.55
N LYS A 47 8.43 2.65 -17.48
CA LYS A 47 9.86 2.29 -17.53
C LYS A 47 10.07 0.83 -17.91
N LEU A 48 9.26 -0.10 -17.37
CA LEU A 48 9.42 -1.54 -17.61
C LEU A 48 8.93 -1.98 -18.99
N PHE A 49 7.87 -1.34 -19.51
CA PHE A 49 7.31 -1.69 -20.82
C PHE A 49 7.85 -0.83 -21.97
N SER A 50 8.92 -0.05 -21.74
CA SER A 50 9.60 0.78 -22.76
C SER A 50 8.63 1.58 -23.63
N VAL A 51 7.64 2.18 -22.99
CA VAL A 51 6.56 2.91 -23.66
C VAL A 51 7.15 4.10 -24.42
N SER A 52 6.75 4.25 -25.70
CA SER A 52 7.28 5.26 -26.60
C SER A 52 7.03 6.68 -26.09
N ASN A 53 7.82 7.66 -26.57
CA ASN A 53 7.64 9.06 -26.17
C ASN A 53 6.25 9.63 -26.50
N GLU A 54 5.60 9.10 -27.54
CA GLU A 54 4.25 9.49 -27.97
C GLU A 54 3.17 9.00 -27.00
N GLU A 55 3.43 7.90 -26.29
CA GLU A 55 2.51 7.30 -25.31
C GLU A 55 2.72 7.81 -23.88
N LYS A 56 3.63 8.77 -23.68
CA LYS A 56 3.94 9.35 -22.35
C LYS A 56 2.77 10.05 -21.67
N GLU A 57 1.73 10.42 -22.40
CA GLU A 57 0.52 11.01 -21.82
C GLU A 57 -0.54 9.95 -21.44
N ILE A 58 -0.38 8.70 -21.91
CA ILE A 58 -1.37 7.63 -21.69
C ILE A 58 -1.25 7.06 -20.28
N ILE A 59 -2.38 6.91 -19.58
CA ILE A 59 -2.47 6.25 -18.28
C ILE A 59 -2.55 4.73 -18.50
N HIS A 60 -1.58 3.97 -17.99
CA HIS A 60 -1.51 2.51 -18.13
C HIS A 60 -2.20 1.86 -16.93
N ILE A 61 -3.53 1.98 -16.89
CA ILE A 61 -4.38 1.52 -15.78
C ILE A 61 -4.05 0.07 -15.37
N LYS A 62 -3.88 -0.84 -16.32
CA LYS A 62 -3.59 -2.25 -16.05
C LYS A 62 -2.27 -2.44 -15.29
N GLY A 63 -1.18 -1.81 -15.75
CA GLY A 63 0.13 -1.92 -15.11
C GLY A 63 0.16 -1.20 -13.76
N MET A 64 -0.42 -0.01 -13.69
CA MET A 64 -0.55 0.77 -12.46
C MET A 64 -1.23 -0.05 -11.34
N PHE A 65 -2.41 -0.62 -11.61
CA PHE A 65 -3.09 -1.44 -10.61
C PHE A 65 -2.42 -2.80 -10.40
N PHE A 66 -1.83 -3.42 -11.43
CA PHE A 66 -1.07 -4.65 -11.24
C PHE A 66 0.07 -4.47 -10.23
N PHE A 67 0.90 -3.44 -10.38
CA PHE A 67 1.99 -3.17 -9.45
C PHE A 67 1.48 -2.69 -8.08
N HIS A 68 0.38 -1.95 -8.02
CA HIS A 68 -0.23 -1.57 -6.74
C HIS A 68 -0.65 -2.79 -5.91
N PHE A 69 -1.38 -3.72 -6.54
CA PHE A 69 -1.78 -4.97 -5.89
C PHE A 69 -0.60 -5.89 -5.63
N LEU A 70 0.40 -5.95 -6.51
CA LEU A 70 1.62 -6.73 -6.27
C LEU A 70 2.37 -6.23 -5.03
N ASN A 71 2.61 -4.92 -4.95
CA ASN A 71 3.30 -4.30 -3.81
C ASN A 71 2.53 -4.51 -2.51
N GLY A 72 1.23 -4.21 -2.52
CA GLY A 72 0.38 -4.40 -1.36
C GLY A 72 0.24 -5.87 -0.94
N THR A 73 0.30 -6.82 -1.87
CA THR A 73 0.30 -8.25 -1.54
C THR A 73 1.64 -8.69 -0.94
N LEU A 74 2.77 -8.27 -1.51
CA LEU A 74 4.11 -8.61 -0.99
C LEU A 74 4.30 -8.07 0.43
N VAL A 75 3.88 -6.84 0.67
CA VAL A 75 3.86 -6.22 2.01
C VAL A 75 2.89 -6.96 2.93
N GLY A 76 1.72 -7.38 2.44
CA GLY A 76 0.74 -8.14 3.22
C GLY A 76 1.24 -9.52 3.64
N ILE A 77 2.00 -10.19 2.78
CA ILE A 77 2.64 -11.48 3.07
C ILE A 77 3.63 -11.34 4.23
N ALA A 78 4.40 -10.26 4.30
CA ALA A 78 5.41 -10.07 5.34
C ALA A 78 4.81 -9.91 6.75
N PHE A 79 3.65 -9.27 6.87
CA PHE A 79 3.03 -8.93 8.15
C PHE A 79 2.78 -10.13 9.10
N PRO A 80 2.10 -11.23 8.72
CA PRO A 80 1.88 -12.38 9.60
C PRO A 80 3.19 -13.02 10.09
N PHE A 81 4.26 -13.02 9.29
CA PHE A 81 5.57 -13.48 9.74
C PHE A 81 6.16 -12.55 10.79
N ILE A 82 6.09 -11.23 10.56
CA ILE A 82 6.60 -10.22 11.50
C ILE A 82 5.89 -10.34 12.85
N ILE A 83 4.56 -10.39 12.88
CA ILE A 83 3.82 -10.46 14.15
C ILE A 83 4.02 -11.79 14.88
N THR A 84 4.08 -12.91 14.16
CA THR A 84 4.26 -14.23 14.79
C THR A 84 5.68 -14.38 15.32
N PHE A 85 6.66 -13.77 14.68
CA PHE A 85 8.06 -13.85 15.09
C PHE A 85 8.43 -12.84 16.19
N LEU A 86 8.01 -11.58 16.06
CA LEU A 86 8.42 -10.50 16.96
C LEU A 86 7.38 -10.16 18.04
N PHE A 87 6.11 -10.49 17.82
CA PHE A 87 4.99 -10.03 18.65
C PHE A 87 4.02 -11.18 18.99
N SER A 88 4.52 -12.41 19.12
CA SER A 88 3.69 -13.61 19.33
C SER A 88 2.75 -13.51 20.53
N SER A 89 3.14 -12.79 21.59
CA SER A 89 2.29 -12.59 22.78
C SER A 89 1.06 -11.71 22.53
N PHE A 90 1.02 -10.99 21.41
CA PHE A 90 -0.05 -10.05 21.05
C PHE A 90 -1.03 -10.61 20.01
N THR A 91 -0.84 -11.84 19.51
CA THR A 91 -1.62 -12.39 18.38
C THR A 91 -3.04 -12.85 18.75
N ASN A 92 -3.33 -12.99 20.05
CA ASN A 92 -4.63 -13.47 20.54
C ASN A 92 -5.56 -12.33 20.95
N ASP A 93 -5.08 -11.09 20.94
CA ASP A 93 -5.88 -9.90 21.27
C ASP A 93 -6.15 -9.08 20.02
N VAL A 94 -7.43 -8.91 19.69
CA VAL A 94 -7.86 -8.19 18.48
C VAL A 94 -7.39 -6.74 18.49
N ILE A 95 -7.44 -6.06 19.64
CA ILE A 95 -7.06 -4.65 19.75
C ILE A 95 -5.57 -4.49 19.45
N SER A 96 -4.73 -5.33 20.05
CA SER A 96 -3.29 -5.35 19.82
C SER A 96 -2.95 -5.59 18.36
N LEU A 97 -3.62 -6.53 17.70
CA LEU A 97 -3.40 -6.84 16.27
C LEU A 97 -3.83 -5.71 15.33
N LEU A 98 -4.93 -5.01 15.62
CA LEU A 98 -5.35 -3.83 14.87
C LEU A 98 -4.36 -2.67 15.03
N LEU A 99 -3.87 -2.44 16.26
CA LEU A 99 -2.85 -1.42 16.53
C LEU A 99 -1.53 -1.74 15.83
N LEU A 100 -1.07 -2.99 15.90
CA LEU A 100 0.12 -3.46 15.17
C LEU A 100 -0.06 -3.34 13.65
N GLY A 101 -1.25 -3.64 13.15
CA GLY A 101 -1.61 -3.44 11.75
C GLY A 101 -1.50 -1.97 11.32
N MET A 102 -2.07 -1.03 12.09
CA MET A 102 -1.95 0.40 11.80
C MET A 102 -0.50 0.90 11.90
N LEU A 103 0.26 0.45 12.92
CA LEU A 103 1.69 0.77 13.04
C LEU A 103 2.48 0.24 11.84
N TYR A 104 2.15 -0.96 11.38
CA TYR A 104 2.72 -1.55 10.17
C TYR A 104 2.39 -0.72 8.93
N GLY A 105 1.12 -0.35 8.75
CA GLY A 105 0.67 0.55 7.68
C GLY A 105 1.42 1.88 7.68
N PHE A 106 1.57 2.52 8.84
CA PHE A 106 2.37 3.72 9.01
C PHE A 106 3.85 3.52 8.64
N THR A 107 4.42 2.37 9.02
CA THR A 107 5.81 2.03 8.67
C THR A 107 5.96 1.86 7.16
N VAL A 108 5.02 1.16 6.51
CA VAL A 108 4.99 1.00 5.06
C VAL A 108 4.87 2.36 4.38
N TRP A 109 4.01 3.25 4.88
CA TRP A 109 3.88 4.61 4.39
C TRP A 109 5.20 5.40 4.46
N ILE A 110 5.94 5.32 5.57
CA ILE A 110 7.26 5.96 5.68
C ILE A 110 8.22 5.40 4.62
N VAL A 111 8.21 4.08 4.39
CA VAL A 111 9.05 3.42 3.40
C VAL A 111 8.64 3.77 1.97
N THR A 112 7.36 3.92 1.67
CA THR A 112 6.92 4.34 0.33
C THR A 112 7.21 5.83 0.10
N LEU A 113 6.98 6.67 1.11
CA LEU A 113 7.14 8.11 1.00
C LEU A 113 8.60 8.56 0.90
N ILE A 114 9.48 8.06 1.78
CA ILE A 114 10.83 8.62 1.94
C ILE A 114 11.80 8.05 0.90
N PRO A 115 12.11 6.73 0.89
CA PRO A 115 13.08 6.18 -0.05
C PRO A 115 12.52 5.85 -1.44
N ILE A 116 11.20 5.74 -1.64
CA ILE A 116 10.64 5.27 -2.92
C ILE A 116 10.07 6.42 -3.77
N HIS A 117 9.23 7.28 -3.20
CA HIS A 117 8.49 8.29 -3.97
C HIS A 117 9.38 9.23 -4.79
N LYS A 118 10.34 9.91 -4.15
CA LYS A 118 11.19 10.90 -4.83
C LYS A 118 12.10 10.27 -5.89
N PRO A 119 12.77 9.12 -5.65
CA PRO A 119 13.56 8.47 -6.70
C PRO A 119 12.76 7.99 -7.91
N ILE A 120 11.51 7.58 -7.72
CA ILE A 120 10.67 7.11 -8.83
C ILE A 120 10.07 8.26 -9.61
N THR A 121 9.46 9.23 -8.90
CA THR A 121 8.65 10.30 -9.50
C THR A 121 9.43 11.59 -9.78
N GLY A 122 10.59 11.77 -9.17
CA GLY A 122 11.34 13.02 -9.19
C GLY A 122 10.74 14.12 -8.32
N LEU A 123 9.60 13.88 -7.68
CA LEU A 123 8.89 14.87 -6.86
C LEU A 123 9.21 14.67 -5.38
N SER A 124 9.45 15.78 -4.67
CA SER A 124 9.61 15.74 -3.23
C SER A 124 8.23 15.63 -2.56
N PRO A 125 8.00 14.65 -1.67
CA PRO A 125 6.78 14.61 -0.86
C PRO A 125 6.58 15.87 0.00
N TRP A 126 7.68 16.45 0.47
CA TRP A 126 7.69 17.58 1.40
C TRP A 126 7.49 18.94 0.72
N ASN A 127 7.77 19.00 -0.59
CA ASN A 127 7.58 20.19 -1.42
C ASN A 127 6.80 19.81 -2.68
N TYR A 128 5.66 19.17 -2.47
CA TYR A 128 4.86 18.60 -3.54
C TYR A 128 4.02 19.69 -4.25
N PRO A 129 3.84 19.64 -5.59
CA PRO A 129 3.14 20.70 -6.34
C PRO A 129 1.72 20.99 -5.86
N LEU A 130 1.03 19.99 -5.31
CA LEU A 130 -0.34 20.11 -4.79
C LEU A 130 -0.39 20.41 -3.28
N GLY A 131 0.73 20.79 -2.68
CA GLY A 131 0.87 21.00 -1.25
C GLY A 131 0.88 19.67 -0.47
N LYS A 132 0.46 19.73 0.81
CA LYS A 132 0.59 18.61 1.75
C LYS A 132 -0.51 17.55 1.62
N TRP A 133 -1.59 17.84 0.90
CA TRP A 133 -2.79 17.00 0.91
C TRP A 133 -2.61 15.61 0.31
N PRO A 134 -1.86 15.41 -0.80
CA PRO A 134 -1.60 14.06 -1.31
C PRO A 134 -0.82 13.19 -0.33
N VAL A 135 0.10 13.78 0.44
CA VAL A 135 0.85 13.07 1.49
C VAL A 135 -0.09 12.58 2.60
N VAL A 136 -1.06 13.42 2.99
CA VAL A 136 -2.06 13.07 4.00
C VAL A 136 -3.01 11.98 3.48
N ALA A 137 -3.46 12.08 2.23
CA ALA A 137 -4.30 11.05 1.61
C ALA A 137 -3.57 9.69 1.51
N SER A 138 -2.29 9.71 1.14
CA SER A 138 -1.44 8.51 1.13
C SER A 138 -1.30 7.91 2.54
N LEU A 139 -1.12 8.73 3.58
CA LEU A 139 -1.09 8.26 4.96
C LEU A 139 -2.41 7.60 5.37
N GLU A 140 -3.55 8.25 5.08
CA GLU A 140 -4.88 7.70 5.36
C GLU A 140 -5.06 6.32 4.73
N GLY A 141 -4.74 6.18 3.43
CA GLY A 141 -4.82 4.92 2.71
C GLY A 141 -3.98 3.81 3.35
N HIS A 142 -2.76 4.13 3.79
CA HIS A 142 -1.88 3.17 4.46
C HIS A 142 -2.33 2.78 5.87
N ILE A 143 -2.92 3.70 6.64
CA ILE A 143 -3.52 3.38 7.94
C ILE A 143 -4.73 2.45 7.74
N VAL A 144 -5.57 2.73 6.74
CA VAL A 144 -6.69 1.85 6.37
C VAL A 144 -6.20 0.47 5.94
N TYR A 145 -5.18 0.42 5.07
CA TYR A 145 -4.54 -0.83 4.66
C TYR A 145 -4.08 -1.63 5.88
N GLY A 146 -3.33 -1.01 6.79
CA GLY A 146 -2.81 -1.66 7.98
C GLY A 146 -3.90 -2.17 8.92
N PHE A 147 -4.94 -1.38 9.12
CA PHE A 147 -6.10 -1.75 9.94
C PHE A 147 -6.82 -2.99 9.38
N ILE A 148 -7.13 -2.98 8.09
CA ILE A 148 -7.82 -4.10 7.42
C ILE A 148 -6.94 -5.35 7.43
N LEU A 149 -5.64 -5.21 7.21
CA LEU A 149 -4.69 -6.31 7.27
C LEU A 149 -4.65 -6.94 8.67
N GLY A 150 -4.55 -6.11 9.72
CA GLY A 150 -4.60 -6.56 11.11
C GLY A 150 -5.87 -7.33 11.43
N PHE A 151 -7.03 -6.83 10.98
CA PHE A 151 -8.32 -7.49 11.17
C PHE A 151 -8.39 -8.87 10.49
N ILE A 152 -7.97 -8.95 9.22
CA ILE A 152 -7.98 -10.19 8.46
C ILE A 152 -7.04 -11.23 9.07
N ILE A 153 -5.83 -10.82 9.43
CA ILE A 153 -4.85 -11.73 10.05
C ILE A 153 -5.32 -12.19 11.43
N PHE A 154 -5.92 -11.32 12.25
CA PHE A 154 -6.54 -11.74 13.51
C PHE A 154 -7.57 -12.83 13.28
N THR A 155 -8.46 -12.63 12.30
CA THR A 155 -9.52 -13.60 11.96
C THR A 155 -8.92 -14.93 11.53
N PHE A 156 -7.91 -14.92 10.65
CA PHE A 156 -7.29 -16.15 10.18
C PHE A 156 -6.47 -16.89 11.24
N LEU A 157 -5.81 -16.19 12.17
CA LEU A 157 -5.00 -16.82 13.21
C LEU A 157 -5.83 -17.42 14.36
N ASN A 158 -7.04 -16.90 14.59
CA ASN A 158 -7.82 -17.24 15.79
C ASN A 158 -9.13 -17.97 15.51
N VAL A 159 -9.65 -17.93 14.27
CA VAL A 159 -10.93 -18.57 13.91
C VAL A 159 -10.74 -19.84 13.07
N PHE A 160 -9.64 -19.94 12.33
CA PHE A 160 -9.33 -21.05 11.42
C PHE A 160 -8.01 -21.72 11.82
#